data_AF-V4S301-F1
#
_entry.id   AF-V4S301-F1
#
_cell.length_a   1.000
_cell.length_b   1.000
_cell.length_c   1.000
_cell.angle_alpha   90.00
_cell.angle_beta   90.00
_cell.angle_gamma   90.00
#
_symmetry.space_group_name_H-M   'P 1'
#
loop_
_entity.id
_entity.type
_entity.pdbx_description
1 polymer ?
#
loop_
_entity_poly.entity_id
_entity_poly.type
_entity_poly.pdbx_seq_one_letter_code
_entity_poly.pdbx_strand_id
1 'polypeptide(L)'
;MDGTGIVANWKKLSGNNNWDGLLNPFNINLRRYIIHYGERVQVNNDSFNGETMSKMYEFPHYTPEGFFSNVALRNGNPYKYIVTNYIYERSDIDFLD
;
A
#
# COMPACT_ATOMS: atom_id res chain seq x y z
N MET A 1 -26.81 5.33 -7.97
CA MET A 1 -25.45 5.09 -7.43
C MET A 1 -24.84 6.45 -7.20
N ASP A 2 -24.32 6.73 -6.01
CA ASP A 2 -23.64 8.00 -5.70
C ASP A 2 -22.46 8.17 -6.67
N GLY A 3 -22.69 8.93 -7.74
CA GLY A 3 -21.78 9.14 -8.87
C GLY A 3 -20.64 10.09 -8.55
N THR A 4 -20.41 10.42 -7.28
CA THR A 4 -19.35 11.31 -6.88
C THR A 4 -18.04 10.52 -6.71
N GLY A 5 -16.98 11.00 -7.36
CA GLY A 5 -15.68 10.31 -7.41
C GLY A 5 -14.98 10.21 -6.05
N ILE A 6 -13.84 9.51 -6.01
CA ILE A 6 -13.08 9.25 -4.78
C ILE A 6 -12.78 10.52 -3.98
N VAL A 7 -12.43 11.62 -4.65
CA VAL A 7 -12.12 12.90 -4.01
C VAL A 7 -13.29 13.45 -3.21
N ALA A 8 -14.51 13.38 -3.74
CA ALA A 8 -15.69 13.90 -3.05
C ALA A 8 -16.11 13.04 -1.85
N ASN A 9 -15.81 11.74 -1.91
CA ASN A 9 -16.27 10.75 -0.93
C ASN A 9 -15.18 10.21 0.00
N TRP A 10 -13.98 10.80 -0.01
CA TRP A 10 -12.81 10.22 0.66
C TRP A 10 -13.06 9.87 2.13
N LYS A 11 -13.85 10.68 2.87
CA LYS A 11 -14.19 10.41 4.28
C LYS A 11 -15.00 9.13 4.45
N LYS A 12 -16.03 8.95 3.62
CA LYS A 12 -16.86 7.73 3.60
C LYS A 12 -16.04 6.52 3.17
N LEU A 13 -15.22 6.68 2.12
CA LEU A 13 -14.33 5.63 1.63
C LEU A 13 -13.24 5.26 2.64
N SER A 14 -12.85 6.19 3.51
CA SER A 14 -11.94 5.97 4.65
C SER A 14 -12.66 5.46 5.90
N GLY A 15 -13.94 5.08 5.80
CA GLY A 15 -14.66 4.38 6.87
C GLY A 15 -15.30 5.27 7.93
N ASN A 16 -15.49 6.57 7.70
CA ASN A 16 -16.07 7.47 8.71
C ASN A 16 -17.50 7.09 9.18
N ASN A 17 -18.18 6.21 8.43
CA ASN A 17 -19.48 5.63 8.78
C ASN A 17 -19.47 4.11 8.60
N ASN A 18 -18.35 3.45 8.96
CA ASN A 18 -18.20 1.99 8.91
C ASN A 18 -18.55 1.36 7.55
N TRP A 19 -18.33 2.11 6.46
CA TRP A 19 -18.72 1.72 5.09
C TRP A 19 -20.19 1.30 4.92
N ASP A 20 -21.10 1.84 5.74
CA ASP A 20 -22.53 1.58 5.63
C ASP A 20 -23.05 1.86 4.21
N GLY A 21 -23.82 0.90 3.67
CA GLY A 21 -24.34 0.94 2.30
C GLY A 21 -23.30 0.83 1.17
N LEU A 22 -22.00 0.62 1.47
CA LEU A 22 -20.96 0.52 0.43
C LEU A 22 -20.51 -0.91 0.14
N LEU A 23 -20.86 -1.88 0.98
CA LEU A 23 -20.39 -3.26 0.86
C LEU A 23 -21.31 -4.14 0.00
N ASN A 24 -22.63 -3.88 0.01
CA ASN A 24 -23.61 -4.68 -0.73
C ASN A 24 -24.72 -3.80 -1.36
N PRO A 25 -24.74 -3.61 -2.69
CA PRO A 25 -23.74 -4.06 -3.67
C PRO A 25 -22.41 -3.31 -3.48
N PHE A 26 -21.30 -3.95 -3.84
CA PHE A 26 -19.99 -3.38 -3.56
C PHE A 26 -19.73 -2.10 -4.38
N ASN A 27 -19.56 -0.98 -3.69
CA ASN A 27 -19.35 0.31 -4.30
C ASN A 27 -18.04 0.34 -5.11
N ILE A 28 -18.11 0.78 -6.37
CA ILE A 28 -16.97 0.77 -7.28
C ILE A 28 -15.82 1.68 -6.83
N ASN A 29 -16.13 2.82 -6.19
CA ASN A 29 -15.11 3.71 -5.66
C ASN A 29 -14.45 3.09 -4.42
N LEU A 30 -15.22 2.42 -3.56
CA LEU A 30 -14.67 1.67 -2.43
C LEU A 30 -13.77 0.52 -2.89
N ARG A 31 -14.17 -0.24 -3.91
CA ARG A 31 -13.32 -1.27 -4.53
C ARG A 31 -11.98 -0.70 -5.00
N ARG A 32 -12.01 0.39 -5.76
CA ARG A 32 -10.79 1.06 -6.25
C ARG A 32 -9.94 1.59 -5.10
N TYR A 33 -10.57 2.14 -4.06
CA TYR A 33 -9.90 2.66 -2.89
C TYR A 33 -9.18 1.54 -2.12
N ILE A 34 -9.83 0.41 -1.90
CA ILE A 34 -9.24 -0.76 -1.22
C ILE A 34 -8.08 -1.33 -2.03
N ILE A 35 -8.24 -1.53 -3.35
CA ILE A 35 -7.15 -2.01 -4.22
C ILE A 35 -5.96 -1.07 -4.13
N HIS A 36 -6.18 0.24 -4.19
CA HIS A 36 -5.12 1.24 -4.08
C HIS A 36 -4.33 1.17 -2.76
N TYR A 37 -4.98 0.94 -1.60
CA TYR A 37 -4.25 0.71 -0.35
C TYR A 37 -3.59 -0.68 -0.31
N GLY A 38 -4.23 -1.70 -0.86
CA GLY A 38 -3.67 -3.06 -0.95
C GLY A 38 -2.39 -3.11 -1.77
N GLU A 39 -2.35 -2.40 -2.91
CA GLU A 39 -1.15 -2.29 -3.75
C GLU A 39 0.04 -1.72 -2.96
N ARG A 40 -0.17 -0.79 -2.03
CA ARG A 40 0.92 -0.25 -1.19
C ARG A 40 1.46 -1.23 -0.17
N VAL A 41 0.59 -2.12 0.34
CA VAL A 41 1.05 -3.23 1.17
C VAL A 41 1.91 -4.16 0.30
N GLN A 42 1.44 -4.49 -0.90
CA GLN A 42 2.15 -5.36 -1.84
C GLN A 42 3.53 -4.81 -2.23
N VAL A 43 3.69 -3.49 -2.47
CA VAL A 43 5.01 -2.90 -2.77
C VAL A 43 6.04 -3.26 -1.71
N ASN A 44 5.68 -3.29 -0.43
CA ASN A 44 6.63 -3.61 0.63
C ASN A 44 7.21 -5.01 0.41
N ASN A 45 6.36 -6.00 0.13
CA ASN A 45 6.79 -7.36 -0.20
C ASN A 45 7.65 -7.40 -1.47
N ASP A 46 7.20 -6.74 -2.54
CA ASP A 46 7.92 -6.71 -3.83
C ASP A 46 9.29 -6.03 -3.74
N SER A 47 9.47 -5.17 -2.73
CA SER A 47 10.72 -4.45 -2.46
C SER A 47 11.56 -5.08 -1.34
N PHE A 48 11.10 -6.16 -0.69
CA PHE A 48 11.80 -6.77 0.44
C PHE A 48 12.93 -7.68 -0.03
N ASN A 49 14.12 -7.51 0.56
CA ASN A 49 15.24 -8.39 0.26
C ASN A 49 15.25 -9.64 1.14
N GLY A 50 14.67 -10.72 0.62
CA GLY A 50 14.67 -12.04 1.27
C GLY A 50 15.92 -12.89 1.02
N GLU A 51 16.95 -12.39 0.33
CA GLU A 51 18.17 -13.16 0.04
C GLU A 51 19.12 -13.17 1.26
N THR A 52 19.20 -14.30 1.95
CA THR A 52 19.96 -14.48 3.20
C THR A 52 21.47 -14.33 3.00
N MET A 53 21.98 -14.59 1.80
CA MET A 53 23.40 -14.39 1.49
C MET A 53 23.76 -12.91 1.22
N SER A 54 22.77 -12.05 1.07
CA SER A 54 22.97 -10.61 0.82
C SER A 54 23.42 -9.89 2.09
N LYS A 55 24.38 -8.97 1.95
CA LYS A 55 24.75 -8.05 3.04
C LYS A 55 23.62 -7.09 3.44
N MET A 56 22.60 -6.98 2.60
CA MET A 56 21.41 -6.15 2.81
C MET A 56 20.16 -7.01 3.06
N TYR A 57 20.33 -8.26 3.50
CA TYR A 57 19.21 -9.13 3.88
C TYR A 57 18.27 -8.41 4.85
N GLU A 58 16.96 -8.51 4.60
CA GLU A 58 15.87 -7.84 5.34
C GLU A 58 15.77 -6.32 5.15
N PHE A 59 16.66 -5.69 4.39
CA PHE A 59 16.52 -4.28 4.01
C PHE A 59 15.74 -4.14 2.69
N PRO A 60 15.11 -2.97 2.43
CA PRO A 60 14.49 -2.71 1.14
C PRO A 60 15.49 -2.74 -0.02
N HIS A 61 15.11 -3.31 -1.14
CA HIS A 61 15.89 -3.34 -2.38
C HIS A 61 16.08 -1.96 -3.03
N TYR A 62 15.18 -1.02 -2.75
CA TYR A 62 15.12 0.26 -3.44
C TYR A 62 15.20 1.41 -2.45
N THR A 63 15.70 2.56 -2.91
CA THR A 63 15.61 3.80 -2.13
C THR A 63 14.16 4.30 -2.08
N PRO A 64 13.80 5.19 -1.14
CA PRO A 64 12.47 5.79 -1.08
C PRO A 64 11.99 6.37 -2.43
N GLU A 65 12.88 7.01 -3.20
CA GLU A 65 12.56 7.58 -4.50
C GLU A 65 12.22 6.51 -5.55
N GLY A 66 12.86 5.34 -5.45
CA GLY A 66 12.68 4.21 -6.36
C GLY A 66 11.52 3.29 -6.00
N PHE A 67 10.94 3.43 -4.80
CA PHE A 67 10.01 2.47 -4.21
C PHE A 67 8.86 2.07 -5.13
N PHE A 68 8.13 3.03 -5.71
CA PHE A 68 7.00 2.74 -6.60
C PHE A 68 7.41 2.49 -8.06
N SER A 69 8.51 3.08 -8.53
CA SER A 69 8.93 2.93 -9.94
C SER A 69 9.54 1.57 -10.24
N ASN A 70 10.25 0.97 -9.28
CA ASN A 70 10.95 -0.29 -9.49
C ASN A 70 10.04 -1.52 -9.38
N VAL A 71 8.80 -1.35 -8.93
CA VAL A 71 7.79 -2.43 -8.80
C VAL A 71 6.56 -2.22 -9.70
N ALA A 72 6.72 -1.44 -10.78
CA ALA A 72 5.68 -1.17 -11.77
C ALA A 72 4.39 -0.47 -11.25
N LEU A 73 4.40 0.14 -10.06
CA LEU A 73 3.25 0.85 -9.49
C LEU A 73 3.24 2.37 -9.75
N ARG A 74 4.25 2.90 -10.45
CA ARG A 74 4.30 4.33 -10.85
C ARG A 74 3.52 4.62 -12.13
N ASN A 75 3.66 3.77 -13.16
CA ASN A 75 3.09 4.01 -14.49
C ASN A 75 1.63 3.57 -14.53
N GLY A 76 0.75 4.37 -15.14
CA GLY A 76 -0.69 4.07 -15.19
C GLY A 76 -1.46 4.23 -13.87
N ASN A 77 -0.77 4.33 -12.72
CA ASN A 77 -1.39 4.61 -11.44
C ASN A 77 -1.79 6.11 -11.33
N PRO A 78 -3.08 6.46 -11.17
CA PRO A 78 -3.52 7.84 -11.06
C PRO A 78 -3.15 8.49 -9.72
N TYR A 79 -2.77 7.71 -8.72
CA TYR A 79 -2.41 8.19 -7.39
C TYR A 79 -0.89 8.30 -7.27
N LYS A 80 -0.40 9.46 -6.80
CA LYS A 80 1.04 9.75 -6.69
C LYS A 80 1.43 9.99 -5.24
N TYR A 81 2.49 9.29 -4.81
CA TYR A 81 3.05 9.36 -3.47
C TYR A 81 4.56 9.50 -3.56
N ILE A 82 5.12 10.22 -2.60
CA ILE A 82 6.56 10.30 -2.37
C ILE A 82 6.80 9.57 -1.06
N VAL A 83 7.65 8.54 -1.09
CA VAL A 83 8.13 7.90 0.14
C VAL A 83 9.20 8.82 0.74
N THR A 84 9.04 9.17 2.01
CA THR A 84 9.99 10.06 2.71
C THR A 84 11.01 9.26 3.51
N ASN A 85 10.59 8.14 4.09
CA ASN A 85 11.40 7.35 5.02
C ASN A 85 10.96 5.88 4.99
N TYR A 86 11.90 5.00 5.30
CA TYR A 86 11.59 3.64 5.74
C TYR A 86 11.48 3.60 7.26
N ILE A 87 10.62 2.69 7.72
CA ILE A 87 10.52 2.33 9.14
C ILE A 87 11.24 0.98 9.27
N TYR A 88 12.10 0.88 10.27
CA TYR A 88 12.84 -0.34 10.59
C TYR A 88 12.45 -0.80 11.98
N GLU A 89 12.30 -2.11 12.14
CA GLU A 89 11.96 -2.74 13.40
C GLU A 89 12.98 -3.84 13.72
N ARG A 90 13.22 -4.04 15.02
CA ARG A 90 14.01 -5.14 15.55
C ARG A 90 13.24 -5.74 16.72
N SER A 91 13.21 -7.07 16.79
CA SER A 91 12.70 -7.80 17.95
C SER A 91 13.86 -8.31 18.80
N ASP A 92 13.67 -8.28 20.12
CA ASP A 92 14.55 -8.94 21.10
C ASP A 92 14.14 -10.40 21.35
N ILE A 93 12.94 -10.78 20.87
CA ILE A 93 12.44 -12.15 20.90
C ILE A 93 12.78 -12.77 19.54
N ASP A 94 13.45 -13.92 19.57
CA ASP A 94 13.61 -14.72 18.37
C ASP A 94 12.30 -15.43 18.06
N PHE A 95 11.77 -15.21 16.86
CA PHE A 95 10.50 -15.79 16.42
C PHE A 95 10.72 -17.02 15.52
N LEU A 96 11.97 -17.42 15.29
CA LEU A 96 12.36 -18.49 14.38
C LEU A 96 12.70 -19.83 15.06
N ASP A 97 12.28 -20.02 16.32
CA ASP A 97 12.33 -21.32 17.01
C ASP A 97 11.25 -22.30 16.51
#